data_AF-A0A2N1KR89-F1
#
_entry.id   AF-A0A2N1KR89-F1
#
_cell.length_a   1.000
_cell.length_b   1.000
_cell.length_c   1.000
_cell.angle_alpha   90.00
_cell.angle_beta   90.00
_cell.angle_gamma   90.00
#
_symmetry.space_group_name_H-M   'P 1'
#
loop_
_entity.id
_entity.type
_entity.pdbx_description
1 polymer ?
#
loop_
_entity_poly.entity_id
_entity_poly.type
_entity_poly.pdbx_seq_one_letter_code
_entity_poly.pdbx_strand_id
1 'polypeptide(L)'
;MTYQTRDTLQDFDAKKYFTKARRQYIEEPLKEFGFKKYKSSVVARLTSGNVFQFLDFQKSAYGGQNFTVNVAIRPLFSHNDEYLTLLPGNRLGLMATKSKSDK
;
A
#
# COMPACT_ATOMS: atom_id res chain seq x y z
N MET A 1 -48.80 -26.70 13.74
CA MET A 1 -48.35 -25.35 13.36
C MET A 1 -46.85 -25.31 13.60
N THR A 2 -46.07 -25.64 12.58
CA THR A 2 -44.63 -25.92 12.70
C THR A 2 -43.87 -24.69 12.28
N TYR A 3 -43.24 -24.00 13.24
CA TYR A 3 -42.32 -22.91 12.94
C TYR A 3 -41.01 -23.52 12.42
N GLN A 4 -40.78 -23.41 11.11
CA GLN A 4 -39.43 -23.59 10.55
C GLN A 4 -38.74 -22.23 10.54
N THR A 5 -37.85 -22.04 11.51
CA THR A 5 -36.99 -20.87 11.63
C THR A 5 -35.85 -20.93 10.61
N ARG A 6 -35.87 -19.94 9.72
CA ARG A 6 -34.74 -19.12 9.23
C ARG A 6 -33.73 -19.80 8.30
N ASP A 7 -33.79 -19.32 7.07
CA ASP A 7 -32.70 -19.02 6.14
C ASP A 7 -31.30 -19.31 6.69
N THR A 8 -30.62 -20.18 5.97
CA THR A 8 -29.18 -20.36 6.00
C THR A 8 -28.48 -19.00 5.90
N LEU A 9 -27.97 -18.51 7.03
CA LEU A 9 -26.97 -17.45 7.05
C LEU A 9 -25.79 -17.93 6.22
N GLN A 10 -25.72 -17.45 4.98
CA GLN A 10 -24.55 -17.66 4.12
C GLN A 10 -23.35 -17.05 4.85
N ASP A 11 -22.40 -17.89 5.26
CA ASP A 11 -21.21 -17.47 6.00
C ASP A 11 -20.53 -16.29 5.29
N PHE A 12 -20.50 -15.14 5.97
CA PHE A 12 -19.92 -13.93 5.42
C PHE A 12 -18.39 -14.04 5.43
N ASP A 13 -17.79 -14.29 4.26
CA ASP A 13 -16.34 -14.28 4.09
C ASP A 13 -15.81 -12.84 3.96
N ALA A 14 -15.53 -12.22 5.10
CA ALA A 14 -14.96 -10.87 5.19
C ALA A 14 -13.68 -10.70 4.36
N LYS A 15 -12.86 -11.74 4.19
CA LYS A 15 -11.60 -11.67 3.44
C LYS A 15 -11.86 -11.57 1.94
N LYS A 16 -12.80 -12.35 1.43
CA LYS A 16 -13.23 -12.31 0.02
C LYS A 16 -13.85 -10.97 -0.32
N TYR A 17 -14.77 -10.46 0.53
CA TYR A 17 -15.40 -9.17 0.31
C TYR A 17 -14.42 -7.99 0.41
N PHE A 18 -13.48 -8.03 1.37
CA PHE A 18 -12.42 -7.02 1.47
C PHE A 18 -11.57 -6.96 0.19
N THR A 19 -11.15 -8.11 -0.34
CA THR A 19 -10.32 -8.17 -1.53
C THR A 19 -11.07 -7.65 -2.76
N LYS A 20 -12.36 -8.01 -2.90
CA LYS A 20 -13.22 -7.51 -3.98
C LYS A 20 -13.43 -6.00 -3.88
N ALA A 21 -13.79 -5.50 -2.69
CA ALA A 21 -14.03 -4.08 -2.44
C ALA A 21 -12.78 -3.25 -2.71
N ARG A 22 -11.61 -3.70 -2.23
CA ARG A 22 -10.35 -3.01 -2.49
C ARG A 22 -10.04 -2.92 -3.98
N ARG A 23 -10.24 -4.01 -4.74
CA ARG A 23 -10.05 -3.96 -6.19
C ARG A 23 -11.00 -2.94 -6.84
N GLN A 24 -12.29 -3.05 -6.54
CA GLN A 24 -13.33 -2.26 -7.20
C GLN A 24 -13.30 -0.77 -6.86
N TYR A 25 -13.10 -0.43 -5.58
CA TYR A 25 -13.24 0.94 -5.10
C TYR A 25 -11.90 1.66 -4.93
N ILE A 26 -10.78 0.95 -5.02
CA ILE A 26 -9.45 1.53 -4.83
C ILE A 26 -8.54 1.24 -6.02
N GLU A 27 -8.26 -0.03 -6.32
CA GLU A 27 -7.27 -0.38 -7.35
C GLU A 27 -7.72 0.10 -8.74
N GLU A 28 -8.99 -0.11 -9.13
CA GLU A 28 -9.50 0.30 -10.44
C GLU A 28 -9.56 1.83 -10.61
N PRO A 29 -10.16 2.62 -9.71
CA PRO A 29 -10.17 4.08 -9.84
C PRO A 29 -8.76 4.69 -9.86
N LEU A 30 -7.83 4.15 -9.06
CA LEU A 30 -6.48 4.73 -8.99
C LEU A 30 -5.63 4.51 -10.25
N LYS A 31 -6.03 3.60 -11.15
CA LYS A 31 -5.32 3.39 -12.42
C LYS A 31 -5.32 4.62 -13.31
N GLU A 32 -6.42 5.38 -13.35
CA GLU A 32 -6.51 6.59 -14.19
C GLU A 32 -5.52 7.68 -13.72
N PHE A 33 -5.17 7.64 -12.43
CA PHE A 33 -4.15 8.49 -11.83
C PHE A 33 -2.73 7.93 -11.94
N GLY A 34 -2.53 6.81 -12.64
CA GLY A 34 -1.23 6.19 -12.87
C GLY A 34 -0.73 5.31 -11.71
N PHE A 35 -1.58 4.99 -10.73
CA PHE A 35 -1.22 3.99 -9.72
C PHE A 35 -1.22 2.58 -10.32
N LYS A 36 -0.23 1.81 -9.87
CA LYS A 36 -0.04 0.41 -10.22
C LYS A 36 0.06 -0.41 -8.95
N LYS A 37 -0.38 -1.66 -9.04
CA LYS A 37 -0.22 -2.61 -7.95
C LYS A 37 1.25 -2.99 -7.83
N TYR A 38 1.83 -2.78 -6.65
CA TYR A 38 3.23 -3.10 -6.35
C TYR A 38 3.36 -4.40 -5.56
N LYS A 39 2.46 -4.62 -4.59
CA LYS A 39 2.34 -5.87 -3.81
C LYS A 39 0.88 -6.22 -3.59
N SER A 40 0.63 -7.36 -2.97
CA SER A 40 -0.73 -7.83 -2.66
C SER A 40 -1.55 -6.80 -1.89
N SER A 41 -0.96 -6.00 -1.01
CA SER A 41 -1.62 -4.93 -0.23
C SER A 41 -1.23 -3.51 -0.65
N VAL A 42 -0.42 -3.33 -1.70
CA VAL A 42 0.20 -2.04 -1.99
C VAL A 42 -0.12 -1.58 -3.40
N VAL A 43 -0.60 -0.34 -3.52
CA VAL A 43 -0.67 0.40 -4.78
C VAL A 43 0.24 1.61 -4.71
N ALA A 44 0.96 1.89 -5.78
CA ALA A 44 1.91 2.99 -5.83
C ALA A 44 1.99 3.62 -7.22
N ARG A 45 2.39 4.88 -7.28
CA ARG A 45 2.80 5.54 -8.52
C ARG A 45 4.09 6.31 -8.30
N LEU A 46 4.84 6.45 -9.40
CA LEU A 46 5.89 7.45 -9.52
C LEU A 46 5.40 8.53 -10.47
N THR A 47 5.31 9.75 -9.97
CA THR A 47 4.95 10.92 -10.79
C THR A 47 6.13 11.37 -11.66
N SER A 48 5.86 12.18 -12.69
CA SER A 48 6.90 12.80 -13.53
C SER A 48 7.87 13.68 -12.73
N GLY A 49 7.42 14.26 -11.62
CA GLY A 49 8.25 15.05 -10.70
C GLY A 49 9.09 14.22 -9.72
N ASN A 50 9.32 12.93 -10.02
CA ASN A 50 10.05 12.00 -9.16
C ASN A 50 9.47 11.85 -7.74
N VAL A 51 8.18 12.11 -7.55
CA VAL A 51 7.49 11.85 -6.27
C VAL A 51 6.88 10.45 -6.30
N PHE A 52 7.33 9.60 -5.39
CA PHE A 52 6.74 8.30 -5.14
C PHE A 52 5.59 8.44 -4.15
N GLN A 53 4.43 7.92 -4.55
CA GLN A 53 3.23 7.90 -3.74
C GLN A 53 2.83 6.44 -3.56
N PHE A 54 2.63 5.98 -2.33
CA PHE A 54 2.16 4.63 -2.06
C PHE A 54 1.04 4.61 -1.01
N LEU A 55 0.16 3.63 -1.19
CA LEU A 55 -0.92 3.27 -0.27
C LEU A 55 -0.75 1.79 0.07
N ASP A 56 -0.63 1.47 1.35
CA ASP A 56 -0.55 0.09 1.84
C ASP A 56 -1.73 -0.24 2.77
N PHE A 57 -2.44 -1.31 2.42
CA PHE A 57 -3.63 -1.80 3.11
C PHE A 57 -3.24 -2.91 4.08
N GLN A 58 -2.82 -2.51 5.28
CA GLN A 58 -2.35 -3.42 6.30
C GLN A 58 -3.51 -3.93 7.18
N LYS A 59 -3.63 -5.24 7.33
CA LYS A 59 -4.52 -5.85 8.31
C LYS A 59 -3.82 -6.02 9.66
N SER A 60 -4.58 -6.02 10.74
CA SER A 60 -4.04 -6.34 12.06
C SER A 60 -3.33 -7.71 12.04
N ALA A 61 -2.09 -7.75 12.53
CA ALA A 61 -1.26 -8.97 12.52
C ALA A 61 -1.83 -10.08 13.41
N TYR A 62 -2.60 -9.73 14.44
CA TYR A 62 -3.13 -10.65 15.45
C TYR A 62 -4.63 -10.94 15.26
N GLY A 63 -5.12 -10.92 14.02
CA GLY A 63 -6.47 -11.41 13.70
C GLY A 63 -7.63 -10.48 14.09
N GLY A 64 -7.37 -9.21 14.38
CA GLY A 64 -8.41 -8.21 14.63
C GLY A 64 -9.15 -7.77 13.36
N GLN A 65 -10.34 -7.18 13.55
CA GLN A 65 -11.14 -6.58 12.46
C GLN A 65 -10.61 -5.21 12.00
N ASN A 66 -9.57 -4.70 12.66
CA ASN A 66 -8.97 -3.42 12.35
C ASN A 66 -8.08 -3.52 11.10
N PHE A 67 -8.16 -2.49 10.26
CA PHE A 67 -7.26 -2.28 9.13
C PHE A 67 -6.66 -0.88 9.23
N THR A 68 -5.44 -0.76 8.72
CA THR A 68 -4.72 0.51 8.61
C THR A 68 -4.45 0.77 7.14
N VAL A 69 -4.69 2.01 6.72
CA VAL A 69 -4.26 2.50 5.41
C VAL A 69 -3.02 3.37 5.65
N ASN A 70 -1.86 2.83 5.30
CA ASN A 70 -0.62 3.59 5.36
C ASN A 70 -0.49 4.40 4.06
N VAL A 71 -0.35 5.71 4.19
CA VAL A 71 -0.16 6.63 3.06
C VAL A 71 1.23 7.24 3.17
N ALA A 72 2.02 7.19 2.09
CA ALA A 72 3.22 8.02 2.01
C ALA A 72 3.37 8.67 0.65
N ILE A 73 3.88 9.89 0.69
CA ILE A 73 4.19 10.73 -0.47
C ILE A 73 5.59 11.26 -0.22
N ARG A 74 6.58 10.81 -1.01
CA ARG A 74 7.98 11.21 -0.83
C ARG A 74 8.66 11.43 -2.18
N PRO A 75 9.48 12.48 -2.34
CA PRO A 75 10.42 12.57 -3.45
C PRO A 75 11.39 11.37 -3.43
N LEU A 76 11.62 10.72 -4.57
CA LEU A 76 12.65 9.67 -4.73
C LEU A 76 14.05 10.27 -4.82
N PHE A 77 14.15 11.42 -5.49
CA PHE A 77 15.40 12.13 -5.70
C PHE A 77 15.23 13.53 -5.13
N SER A 78 15.57 13.70 -3.85
CA SER A 78 16.00 15.01 -3.37
C SER A 78 17.42 15.23 -3.91
N HIS A 79 17.66 16.35 -4.58
CA HIS A 79 19.03 16.81 -4.75
C HIS A 79 19.64 16.90 -3.33
N ASN A 80 20.63 16.06 -3.04
CA ASN A 80 21.49 16.27 -1.88
C ASN A 80 22.45 17.40 -2.28
N ASP A 81 21.94 18.63 -2.26
CA ASP A 81 22.80 19.80 -2.42
C ASP A 81 23.60 19.92 -1.11
N GLU A 82 24.89 19.56 -1.23
CA GLU A 82 25.98 19.59 -0.23
C GLU A 82 25.80 18.81 1.08
N TYR A 83 24.59 18.56 1.59
CA TYR A 83 24.37 18.02 2.93
C TYR A 83 23.25 16.97 2.98
N LEU A 84 23.59 15.79 3.50
CA LEU A 84 22.65 14.72 3.76
C LEU A 84 21.76 15.10 4.97
N THR A 85 20.51 15.51 4.72
CA THR A 85 19.59 15.85 5.81
C THR A 85 18.92 14.57 6.36
N LEU A 86 19.47 14.02 7.44
CA LEU A 86 18.85 12.91 8.17
C LEU A 86 17.87 13.46 9.21
N LEU A 87 16.58 13.19 9.01
CA LEU A 87 15.55 13.41 10.02
C LEU A 87 15.47 12.19 10.96
N PRO A 88 15.01 12.37 12.21
CA PRO A 88 14.75 11.25 13.12
C PRO A 88 13.89 10.17 12.45
N GLY A 89 14.39 8.93 12.40
CA GLY A 89 13.72 7.79 11.76
C GLY A 89 14.14 7.50 10.32
N ASN A 90 14.98 8.33 9.70
CA ASN A 90 15.59 7.99 8.40
C ASN A 90 16.60 6.84 8.59
N ARG A 91 16.49 5.78 7.78
CA ARG A 91 17.49 4.72 7.67
C ARG A 91 18.32 4.97 6.42
N LEU A 92 19.64 5.10 6.58
CA LEU A 92 20.58 5.02 5.46
C LEU A 92 20.57 3.57 4.94
N GLY A 93 19.87 3.33 3.84
CA GLY A 93 20.18 2.18 2.97
C GLY A 93 21.53 2.43 2.30
N LEU A 94 22.28 1.35 2.00
CA LEU A 94 23.59 1.37 1.34
C LEU A 94 23.69 2.53 0.34
N MET A 95 24.54 3.52 0.67
CA MET A 95 24.83 4.60 -0.25
C MET A 95 25.54 3.99 -1.46
N ALA A 96 24.98 4.18 -2.65
CA ALA A 96 25.68 3.87 -3.89
C ALA A 96 26.86 4.85 -4.02
N THR A 97 28.00 4.51 -3.43
CA THR A 97 29.25 5.22 -3.66
C THR A 97 29.64 5.01 -5.11
N LYS A 98 30.09 6.08 -5.78
CA LYS A 98 30.60 6.04 -7.16
C LYS A 98 31.81 5.10 -7.29
N SER A 99 31.56 3.78 -7.39
CA SER A 99 32.50 2.76 -7.88
C SER A 99 31.99 1.36 -7.56
N LYS A 100 30.94 0.92 -8.27
CA LYS A 100 30.75 -0.43 -8.83
C LYS A 100 29.27 -0.59 -9.13
N SER A 101 28.95 -0.59 -10.42
CA SER A 101 27.72 -1.19 -10.92
C SER A 101 27.74 -2.67 -10.53
N ASP A 102 26.85 -3.09 -9.64
CA ASP A 102 26.57 -4.52 -9.49
C ASP A 102 26.04 -5.02 -10.83
N LYS A 103 26.72 -6.04 -11.38
CA LYS A 103 26.32 -6.76 -12.60
C LYS A 103 25.19 -7.72 -12.29
#